data_AF-A0A395MTF1-F1
#
_entry.id   AF-A0A395MTF1-F1
#
_cell.length_a   1.000
_cell.length_b   1.000
_cell.length_c   1.000
_cell.angle_alpha   90.00
_cell.angle_beta   90.00
_cell.angle_gamma   90.00
#
_symmetry.space_group_name_H-M   'P 1'
#
loop_
_entity.id
_entity.type
_entity.pdbx_description
1 polymer ?
#
loop_
_entity_poly.entity_id
_entity_poly.type
_entity_poly.pdbx_seq_one_letter_code
_entity_poly.pdbx_strand_id
1 'polypeptide(L)'
;MIRLLVALTILYGIPTCYATLKPSNCVGKITEFPNCDKANSIAIKCSNLSKQDTIDCFCTQELLDAYVGCKGESRQCTLGNSHDSSVDDEIANWQDACGPYLSDDITTPTAPEATKTIDRDTCQSIAESCAQSSQSVTSCSSAYSNAAEITSCRCQESIVSLASVCKIDGPNSCEGRMAITSNIWEFRNCEAATDVLKTTKVGWEMI
;
A
#
# COMPACT_ATOMS: atom_id res chain seq x y z
N MET A 1 21.16 -17.00 -30.31
CA MET A 1 22.11 -15.99 -29.79
C MET A 1 21.41 -14.68 -29.36
N ILE A 2 20.41 -14.16 -30.08
CA ILE A 2 19.69 -12.93 -29.70
C ILE A 2 18.88 -13.07 -28.38
N ARG A 3 18.19 -14.21 -28.16
CA ARG A 3 17.46 -14.48 -26.90
C ARG A 3 18.34 -14.46 -25.64
N LEU A 4 19.63 -14.82 -25.77
CA LEU A 4 20.55 -14.90 -24.64
C LEU A 4 21.05 -13.52 -24.18
N LEU A 5 21.17 -12.56 -25.12
CA LEU A 5 21.60 -11.18 -24.82
C LEU A 5 20.46 -10.37 -24.18
N VAL A 6 19.20 -10.66 -24.53
CA VAL A 6 18.02 -10.06 -23.89
C VAL A 6 17.84 -10.60 -22.46
N ALA A 7 18.02 -11.91 -22.23
CA ALA A 7 17.95 -12.49 -20.88
C ALA A 7 19.01 -11.93 -19.91
N LEU A 8 20.24 -11.69 -20.40
CA LEU A 8 21.31 -11.10 -19.59
C LEU A 8 21.06 -9.63 -19.24
N THR A 9 20.50 -8.84 -20.17
CA THR A 9 20.17 -7.42 -19.87
C THR A 9 19.05 -7.28 -18.84
N ILE A 10 18.15 -8.26 -18.75
CA ILE A 10 17.10 -8.33 -17.73
C ILE A 10 17.68 -8.66 -16.35
N LEU A 11 18.66 -9.56 -16.27
CA LEU A 11 19.37 -9.89 -15.01
C LEU A 11 20.21 -8.72 -14.44
N TYR A 12 20.63 -7.77 -15.28
CA TYR A 12 21.34 -6.56 -14.83
C TYR A 12 20.41 -5.42 -14.40
N GLY A 13 19.09 -5.55 -14.60
CA GLY A 13 18.12 -4.58 -14.12
C GLY A 13 17.96 -4.71 -12.61
N ILE A 14 18.25 -3.64 -11.86
CA ILE A 14 17.76 -3.54 -10.48
C ILE A 14 16.23 -3.59 -10.57
N PRO A 15 15.54 -4.50 -9.86
CA PRO A 15 14.10 -4.54 -9.92
C PRO A 15 13.55 -3.20 -9.42
N THR A 16 12.95 -2.45 -10.35
CA THR A 16 12.49 -1.07 -10.12
C THR A 16 11.40 -0.98 -9.05
N CYS A 17 10.74 -2.10 -8.74
CA CYS A 17 9.71 -2.14 -7.71
C CYS A 17 10.23 -2.07 -6.29
N TYR A 18 11.43 -2.56 -6.00
CA TYR A 18 11.92 -2.65 -4.62
C TYR A 18 12.58 -1.34 -4.14
N ALA A 19 13.17 -0.59 -5.06
CA ALA A 19 13.87 0.66 -4.74
C ALA A 19 12.94 1.81 -4.27
N THR A 20 11.61 1.64 -4.38
CA THR A 20 10.62 2.71 -4.11
C THR A 20 9.86 2.53 -2.80
N LEU A 21 9.78 1.32 -2.24
CA LEU A 21 9.07 1.06 -0.98
C LEU A 21 10.01 1.30 0.21
N LYS A 22 9.71 2.33 1.00
CA LYS A 22 10.34 2.59 2.30
C LYS A 22 9.33 2.32 3.41
N PRO A 23 9.76 1.87 4.59
CA PRO A 23 8.83 1.63 5.72
C PRO A 23 7.97 2.86 6.06
N SER A 24 8.53 4.06 5.92
CA SER A 24 7.81 5.33 6.13
C SER A 24 6.64 5.58 5.18
N ASN A 25 6.60 4.87 4.04
CA ASN A 25 5.60 5.02 2.99
C ASN A 25 4.54 3.90 3.07
N CYS A 26 4.69 2.97 4.01
CA CYS A 26 3.75 1.87 4.16
C CYS A 26 2.47 2.32 4.85
N VAL A 27 1.36 1.77 4.36
CA VAL A 27 0.07 1.85 5.04
C VAL A 27 -0.02 0.78 6.13
N GLY A 28 0.52 -0.41 5.86
CA GLY A 28 0.65 -1.46 6.85
C GLY A 28 1.83 -1.26 7.80
N LYS A 29 1.92 -2.12 8.81
CA LYS A 29 2.82 -1.97 9.96
C LYS A 29 4.22 -2.55 9.76
N ILE A 30 4.57 -2.95 8.55
CA ILE A 30 5.89 -3.52 8.26
C ILE A 30 6.97 -2.44 8.42
N THR A 31 8.07 -2.78 9.11
CA THR A 31 9.14 -1.82 9.46
C THR A 31 10.43 -2.06 8.70
N GLU A 32 10.55 -3.19 8.00
CA GLU A 32 11.74 -3.64 7.31
C GLU A 32 11.37 -4.51 6.10
N PHE A 33 12.29 -4.61 5.13
CA PHE A 33 12.08 -5.33 3.88
C PHE A 33 13.21 -6.35 3.63
N PRO A 34 13.46 -7.29 4.56
CA PRO A 34 14.64 -8.14 4.50
C PRO A 34 14.73 -8.99 3.23
N ASN A 35 13.61 -9.47 2.68
CA ASN A 35 13.63 -10.24 1.43
C ASN A 35 13.90 -9.34 0.22
N CYS A 36 13.33 -8.15 0.23
CA CYS A 36 13.57 -7.14 -0.78
C CYS A 36 15.03 -6.67 -0.82
N ASP A 37 15.58 -6.36 0.34
CA ASP A 37 16.98 -5.97 0.53
C ASP A 37 17.91 -7.12 0.10
N LYS A 38 17.53 -8.36 0.41
CA LYS A 38 18.25 -9.56 0.00
C LYS A 38 18.26 -9.74 -1.52
N ALA A 39 17.11 -9.63 -2.19
CA ALA A 39 17.03 -9.71 -3.64
C ALA A 39 17.91 -8.65 -4.32
N ASN A 40 17.85 -7.41 -3.83
CA ASN A 40 18.68 -6.31 -4.32
C ASN A 40 20.18 -6.56 -4.07
N SER A 41 20.54 -7.05 -2.89
CA SER A 41 21.92 -7.38 -2.55
C SER A 41 22.50 -8.48 -3.46
N ILE A 42 21.71 -9.52 -3.74
CA ILE A 42 22.10 -10.59 -4.67
C ILE A 42 22.27 -10.01 -6.08
N ALA A 43 21.30 -9.23 -6.56
CA ALA A 43 21.39 -8.62 -7.90
C ALA A 43 22.67 -7.78 -8.08
N ILE A 44 22.98 -6.91 -7.11
CA ILE A 44 24.20 -6.08 -7.12
C ILE A 44 25.48 -6.95 -7.06
N LYS A 45 25.48 -7.98 -6.22
CA LYS A 45 26.62 -8.89 -6.08
C LYS A 45 26.90 -9.65 -7.37
N CYS A 46 25.85 -10.07 -8.09
CA CYS A 46 25.97 -10.90 -9.28
C CYS A 46 26.16 -10.08 -10.58
N SER A 47 25.90 -8.77 -10.57
CA SER A 47 25.84 -7.92 -11.77
C SER A 47 27.18 -7.58 -12.45
N ASN A 48 28.33 -8.03 -11.93
CA ASN A 48 29.64 -7.71 -12.51
C ASN A 48 30.51 -8.96 -12.69
N LEU A 49 29.89 -10.13 -12.75
CA LEU A 49 30.57 -11.41 -12.87
C LEU A 49 30.73 -11.84 -14.34
N SER A 50 31.58 -12.85 -14.58
CA SER A 50 31.61 -13.51 -15.87
C SER A 50 30.24 -14.16 -16.16
N LYS A 51 29.97 -14.53 -17.41
CA LYS A 51 28.66 -15.07 -17.79
C LYS A 51 28.26 -16.29 -16.96
N GLN A 52 29.15 -17.27 -16.79
CA GLN A 52 28.84 -18.48 -16.04
C GLN A 52 28.68 -18.17 -14.56
N ASP A 53 29.59 -17.38 -14.00
CA ASP A 53 29.51 -16.95 -12.60
C ASP A 53 28.24 -16.13 -12.31
N THR A 54 27.75 -15.37 -13.30
CA THR A 54 26.47 -14.64 -13.20
C THR A 54 25.30 -15.62 -13.10
N ILE A 55 25.26 -16.63 -13.97
CA ILE A 55 24.23 -17.68 -13.94
C ILE A 55 24.25 -18.40 -12.60
N ASP A 56 25.42 -18.85 -12.16
CA ASP A 56 25.56 -19.60 -10.91
C ASP A 56 25.18 -18.75 -9.67
N CYS A 57 25.35 -17.43 -9.75
CA CYS A 57 25.00 -16.47 -8.70
C CYS A 57 23.51 -16.11 -8.69
N PHE A 58 22.89 -15.88 -9.85
CA PHE A 58 21.48 -15.50 -9.96
C PHE A 58 20.53 -16.69 -9.86
N CYS A 59 20.88 -17.82 -10.45
CA CYS A 59 19.98 -18.97 -10.64
C CYS A 59 19.94 -19.87 -9.40
N THR A 60 19.50 -19.30 -8.28
CA THR A 60 19.47 -19.95 -6.98
C THR A 60 18.06 -19.92 -6.39
N GLN A 61 17.72 -20.93 -5.59
CA GLN A 61 16.51 -20.92 -4.76
C GLN A 61 16.46 -19.66 -3.88
N GLU A 62 17.63 -19.23 -3.40
CA GLU A 62 17.76 -18.09 -2.51
C GLU A 62 17.26 -16.78 -3.14
N LEU A 63 17.53 -16.54 -4.43
CA LEU A 63 17.02 -15.37 -5.12
C LEU A 63 15.51 -15.48 -5.41
N LEU A 64 15.03 -16.66 -5.81
CA LEU A 64 13.60 -16.89 -6.02
C LEU A 64 12.80 -16.67 -4.73
N ASP A 65 13.27 -17.22 -3.62
CA ASP A 65 12.69 -17.01 -2.28
C ASP A 65 12.69 -15.53 -1.90
N ALA A 66 13.76 -14.79 -2.22
CA ALA A 66 13.84 -13.37 -1.94
C ALA A 66 12.83 -12.54 -2.77
N TYR A 67 12.63 -12.87 -4.05
CA TYR A 67 11.59 -12.23 -4.87
C TYR A 67 10.19 -12.50 -4.33
N VAL A 68 9.86 -13.77 -4.06
CA VAL A 68 8.54 -14.16 -3.53
C VAL A 68 8.32 -13.62 -2.11
N GLY A 69 9.36 -13.59 -1.29
CA GLY A 69 9.35 -12.96 0.02
C GLY A 69 9.09 -11.45 -0.09
N CYS A 70 9.76 -10.75 -1.00
CA CYS A 70 9.49 -9.32 -1.17
C CYS A 70 8.08 -9.04 -1.71
N LYS A 71 7.52 -9.91 -2.54
CA LYS A 71 6.09 -9.82 -2.91
C LYS A 71 5.21 -9.77 -1.65
N GLY A 72 5.46 -10.68 -0.70
CA GLY A 72 4.79 -10.69 0.60
C GLY A 72 4.98 -9.41 1.42
N GLU A 73 6.21 -8.90 1.49
CA GLU A 73 6.53 -7.66 2.21
C GLU A 73 5.82 -6.44 1.58
N SER A 74 5.76 -6.38 0.25
CA SER A 74 5.05 -5.34 -0.50
C SER A 74 3.54 -5.39 -0.23
N ARG A 75 2.97 -6.61 -0.13
CA ARG A 75 1.58 -6.83 0.26
C ARG A 75 1.30 -6.36 1.68
N GLN A 76 2.21 -6.61 2.63
CA GLN A 76 2.07 -6.08 3.99
C GLN A 76 2.22 -4.56 4.03
N CYS A 77 3.13 -3.98 3.25
CA CYS A 77 3.34 -2.54 3.20
C CYS A 77 2.13 -1.80 2.66
N THR A 78 1.58 -2.28 1.54
CA THR A 78 0.47 -1.61 0.85
C THR A 78 -0.91 -2.07 1.29
N LEU A 79 -0.98 -3.13 2.10
CA LEU A 79 -2.21 -3.82 2.46
C LEU A 79 -3.02 -4.15 1.19
N GLY A 80 -2.41 -4.88 0.27
CA GLY A 80 -3.03 -5.26 -1.00
C GLY A 80 -2.01 -5.75 -2.02
N ASN A 81 -2.50 -6.05 -3.23
CA ASN A 81 -1.72 -6.75 -4.27
C ASN A 81 -1.17 -5.81 -5.35
N SER A 82 -1.03 -4.51 -5.06
CA SER A 82 -0.76 -3.51 -6.11
C SER A 82 0.62 -3.60 -6.75
N HIS A 83 1.53 -4.36 -6.14
CA HIS A 83 2.88 -4.61 -6.65
C HIS A 83 3.06 -6.04 -7.16
N ASP A 84 2.01 -6.88 -7.07
CA ASP A 84 2.11 -8.29 -7.41
C ASP A 84 2.54 -8.51 -8.86
N SER A 85 1.91 -7.81 -9.80
CA SER A 85 2.20 -7.96 -11.23
C SER A 85 3.67 -7.71 -11.55
N SER A 86 4.24 -6.66 -10.95
CA SER A 86 5.63 -6.32 -11.22
C SER A 86 6.61 -7.31 -10.61
N VAL A 87 6.31 -7.86 -9.44
CA VAL A 87 7.15 -8.91 -8.84
C VAL A 87 6.98 -10.23 -9.58
N ASP A 88 5.78 -10.52 -10.09
CA ASP A 88 5.51 -11.69 -10.93
C ASP A 88 6.27 -11.62 -12.26
N ASP A 89 6.38 -10.43 -12.87
CA ASP A 89 7.21 -10.21 -14.07
C ASP A 89 8.70 -10.49 -13.77
N GLU A 90 9.21 -10.06 -12.61
CA GLU A 90 10.60 -10.35 -12.19
C GLU A 90 10.84 -11.85 -11.97
N ILE A 91 9.88 -12.56 -11.34
CA ILE A 91 9.95 -14.01 -11.16
C ILE A 91 9.91 -14.72 -12.51
N ALA A 92 9.03 -14.30 -13.43
CA ALA A 92 8.95 -14.86 -14.77
C ALA A 92 10.25 -14.66 -15.55
N ASN A 93 10.82 -13.45 -15.48
CA ASN A 93 12.12 -13.13 -16.09
C ASN A 93 13.25 -13.99 -15.52
N TRP A 94 13.28 -14.18 -14.20
CA TRP A 94 14.23 -15.06 -13.54
C TRP A 94 14.06 -16.50 -14.02
N GLN A 95 12.82 -17.02 -14.09
CA GLN A 95 12.54 -18.37 -14.58
C GLN A 95 12.97 -18.56 -16.04
N ASP A 96 12.69 -17.59 -16.92
CA ASP A 96 13.08 -17.63 -18.33
C ASP A 96 14.61 -17.65 -18.50
N ALA A 97 15.33 -16.90 -17.67
CA ALA A 97 16.79 -16.82 -17.73
C ALA A 97 17.46 -18.05 -17.10
N CYS A 98 16.92 -18.53 -15.98
CA CYS A 98 17.54 -19.55 -15.16
C CYS A 98 17.07 -20.97 -15.46
N GLY A 99 15.85 -21.16 -15.98
CA GLY A 99 15.22 -22.47 -16.19
C GLY A 99 16.14 -23.54 -16.80
N PRO A 100 16.94 -23.24 -17.85
CA PRO A 100 17.88 -24.21 -18.43
C PRO A 100 19.06 -24.63 -17.52
N TYR A 101 19.28 -23.91 -16.43
CA TYR A 101 20.42 -24.04 -15.50
C TYR A 101 19.99 -24.43 -14.08
N LEU A 102 18.69 -24.47 -13.79
CA LEU A 102 18.18 -24.82 -12.48
C LEU A 102 18.35 -26.33 -12.23
N SER A 103 18.64 -26.67 -10.97
CA SER A 103 18.53 -28.05 -10.48
C SER A 103 17.06 -28.46 -10.39
N ASP A 104 16.80 -29.76 -10.48
CA ASP A 104 15.46 -30.34 -10.25
C ASP A 104 14.94 -30.08 -8.82
N ASP A 105 15.83 -29.69 -7.89
CA ASP A 105 15.50 -29.41 -6.49
C ASP A 105 14.90 -28.01 -6.24
N ILE A 106 14.79 -27.17 -7.28
CA ILE A 106 14.16 -25.86 -7.13
C ILE A 106 12.66 -26.02 -6.89
N THR A 107 12.17 -25.37 -5.83
CA THR A 107 10.76 -25.34 -5.47
C THR A 107 10.17 -23.96 -5.72
N THR A 108 8.87 -23.90 -5.99
CA THR A 108 8.15 -22.63 -6.13
C THR A 108 7.63 -22.18 -4.75
N PRO A 109 8.23 -21.16 -4.13
CA PRO A 109 7.74 -20.64 -2.85
C PRO A 109 6.41 -19.91 -3.03
N THR A 110 5.66 -19.77 -1.95
CA THR A 110 4.39 -19.01 -1.93
C THR A 110 4.59 -17.70 -1.17
N ALA A 111 4.19 -16.59 -1.77
CA ALA A 111 4.24 -15.29 -1.13
C ALA A 111 3.20 -15.20 0.00
N PRO A 112 3.54 -14.65 1.16
CA PRO A 112 2.55 -14.27 2.17
C PRO A 112 1.44 -13.39 1.57
N GLU A 113 0.19 -13.66 1.94
CA GLU A 113 -0.95 -12.81 1.60
C GLU A 113 -0.98 -11.54 2.45
N ALA A 114 -1.57 -10.46 1.93
CA ALA A 114 -1.74 -9.23 2.69
C ALA A 114 -2.57 -9.48 3.96
N THR A 115 -2.15 -8.94 5.10
CA THR A 115 -2.93 -9.05 6.37
C THR A 115 -4.30 -8.38 6.29
N LYS A 116 -4.44 -7.42 5.38
CA LYS A 116 -5.70 -6.76 5.00
C LYS A 116 -5.55 -6.32 3.54
N THR A 117 -6.66 -6.26 2.81
CA THR A 117 -6.70 -5.61 1.49
C THR A 117 -7.49 -4.31 1.60
N ILE A 118 -6.90 -3.21 1.15
CA ILE A 118 -7.55 -1.91 1.05
C ILE A 118 -8.37 -1.87 -0.24
N ASP A 119 -9.62 -1.43 -0.12
CA ASP A 119 -10.43 -1.05 -1.28
C ASP A 119 -10.01 0.35 -1.76
N ARG A 120 -9.27 0.39 -2.87
CA ARG A 120 -8.73 1.64 -3.43
C ARG A 120 -9.83 2.58 -3.91
N ASP A 121 -10.91 2.06 -4.47
CA ASP A 121 -12.01 2.87 -5.00
C ASP A 121 -12.77 3.52 -3.85
N THR A 122 -13.04 2.74 -2.80
CA THR A 122 -13.59 3.27 -1.54
C THR A 122 -12.66 4.34 -0.95
N CYS A 123 -11.35 4.10 -0.90
CA CYS A 123 -10.41 5.08 -0.37
C CYS A 123 -10.30 6.35 -1.20
N GLN A 124 -10.41 6.26 -2.52
CA GLN A 124 -10.48 7.42 -3.39
C GLN A 124 -11.76 8.24 -3.13
N SER A 125 -12.91 7.58 -3.04
CA SER A 125 -14.19 8.25 -2.71
C SER A 125 -14.15 8.92 -1.32
N ILE A 126 -13.47 8.30 -0.34
CA ILE A 126 -13.26 8.90 0.98
C ILE A 126 -12.34 10.12 0.88
N ALA A 127 -11.26 10.07 0.09
CA ALA A 127 -10.37 11.20 -0.10
C ALA A 127 -11.08 12.40 -0.74
N GLU A 128 -11.98 12.15 -1.69
CA GLU A 128 -12.84 13.20 -2.28
C GLU A 128 -13.79 13.79 -1.22
N SER A 129 -14.39 12.95 -0.38
CA SER A 129 -15.23 13.39 0.75
C SER A 129 -14.44 14.23 1.76
N CYS A 130 -13.17 13.88 2.01
CA CYS A 130 -12.25 14.68 2.82
C CYS A 130 -11.98 16.06 2.22
N ALA A 131 -11.73 16.13 0.92
CA ALA A 131 -11.49 17.39 0.23
C ALA A 131 -12.74 18.30 0.31
N GLN A 132 -13.92 17.74 0.08
CA GLN A 132 -15.20 18.45 0.24
C GLN A 132 -15.41 18.92 1.68
N SER A 133 -15.16 18.08 2.69
CA SER A 133 -15.24 18.45 4.10
C SER A 133 -14.36 19.67 4.41
N SER A 134 -13.09 19.62 3.99
CA SER A 134 -12.15 20.72 4.18
C SER A 134 -12.65 22.00 3.51
N GLN A 135 -13.13 21.89 2.27
CA GLN A 135 -13.66 23.03 1.53
C GLN A 135 -14.87 23.64 2.24
N SER A 136 -15.83 22.83 2.71
CA SER A 136 -17.02 23.33 3.40
C SER A 136 -16.67 24.03 4.72
N VAL A 137 -15.72 23.49 5.49
CA VAL A 137 -15.24 24.14 6.72
C VAL A 137 -14.56 25.48 6.44
N THR A 138 -13.72 25.55 5.40
CA THR A 138 -13.11 26.80 4.94
C THR A 138 -14.18 27.79 4.48
N SER A 139 -15.17 27.36 3.69
CA SER A 139 -16.28 28.21 3.24
C SER A 139 -17.09 28.77 4.40
N CYS A 140 -17.40 27.99 5.44
CA CYS A 140 -18.04 28.51 6.65
C CYS A 140 -17.21 29.60 7.31
N SER A 141 -15.90 29.41 7.40
CA SER A 141 -14.99 30.36 8.05
C SER A 141 -14.79 31.64 7.22
N SER A 142 -14.96 31.57 5.90
CA SER A 142 -14.88 32.74 5.01
C SER A 142 -16.21 33.49 4.91
N ALA A 143 -17.35 32.80 5.04
CA ALA A 143 -18.67 33.40 4.92
C ALA A 143 -19.09 34.16 6.19
N TYR A 144 -18.60 33.75 7.36
CA TYR A 144 -19.01 34.28 8.65
C TYR A 144 -17.81 34.73 9.47
N SER A 145 -17.95 35.85 10.20
CA SER A 145 -16.95 36.34 11.15
C SER A 145 -17.33 36.08 12.60
N ASN A 146 -18.62 35.81 12.87
CA ASN A 146 -19.12 35.47 14.19
C ASN A 146 -18.93 33.98 14.49
N ALA A 147 -18.39 33.67 15.68
CA ALA A 147 -18.09 32.29 16.08
C ALA A 147 -19.32 31.37 16.15
N ALA A 148 -20.48 31.89 16.56
CA ALA A 148 -21.72 31.10 16.61
C ALA A 148 -22.26 30.79 15.22
N GLU A 149 -22.16 31.73 14.27
CA GLU A 149 -22.55 31.52 12.87
C GLU A 149 -21.61 30.53 12.17
N ILE A 150 -20.30 30.64 12.39
CA ILE A 150 -19.31 29.66 11.91
C ILE A 150 -19.63 28.27 12.48
N THR A 151 -19.94 28.19 13.77
CA THR A 151 -20.29 26.93 14.43
C THR A 151 -21.55 26.32 13.83
N SER A 152 -22.62 27.10 13.71
CA SER A 152 -23.88 26.67 13.10
C SER A 152 -23.68 26.17 11.66
N CYS A 153 -22.89 26.89 10.86
CA CYS A 153 -22.54 26.47 9.50
C CYS A 153 -21.81 25.13 9.49
N ARG A 154 -20.76 24.97 10.30
CA ARG A 154 -19.98 23.72 10.38
C ARG A 154 -20.79 22.54 10.93
N CYS A 155 -21.81 22.81 11.73
CA CYS A 155 -22.70 21.80 12.30
C CYS A 155 -23.87 21.40 11.39
N GLN A 156 -23.90 21.88 10.15
CA GLN A 156 -24.80 21.33 9.14
C GLN A 156 -24.52 19.84 8.93
N GLU A 157 -25.59 19.05 8.85
CA GLU A 157 -25.52 17.59 8.78
C GLU A 157 -24.65 17.08 7.62
N SER A 158 -24.67 17.77 6.47
CA SER A 158 -23.83 17.44 5.32
C SER A 158 -22.33 17.57 5.63
N ILE A 159 -21.91 18.60 6.37
CA ILE A 159 -20.51 18.82 6.76
C ILE A 159 -20.09 17.80 7.82
N VAL A 160 -20.97 17.52 8.79
CA VAL A 160 -20.72 16.51 9.83
C VAL A 160 -20.61 15.10 9.21
N SER A 161 -21.44 14.79 8.22
CA SER A 161 -21.38 13.52 7.48
C SER A 161 -20.07 13.39 6.69
N LEU A 162 -19.66 14.44 5.97
CA LEU A 162 -18.36 14.47 5.28
C LEU A 162 -17.19 14.32 6.27
N ALA A 163 -17.29 14.95 7.44
CA ALA A 163 -16.31 14.80 8.51
C ALA A 163 -16.27 13.36 9.06
N SER A 164 -17.41 12.69 9.18
CA SER A 164 -17.49 11.27 9.56
C SER A 164 -16.73 10.39 8.57
N VAL A 165 -17.08 10.48 7.29
CA VAL A 165 -16.43 9.69 6.23
C VAL A 165 -14.92 9.95 6.23
N CYS A 166 -14.53 11.22 6.30
CA CYS A 166 -13.13 11.60 6.25
C CYS A 166 -12.32 11.19 7.49
N LYS A 167 -12.85 11.45 8.69
CA LYS A 167 -12.10 11.36 9.94
C LYS A 167 -12.37 10.10 10.73
N ILE A 168 -13.38 9.31 10.33
CA ILE A 168 -13.71 8.00 10.91
C ILE A 168 -13.48 6.92 9.86
N ASP A 169 -14.19 6.94 8.74
CA ASP A 169 -14.12 5.82 7.78
C ASP A 169 -12.77 5.75 7.07
N GLY A 170 -12.17 6.90 6.74
CA GLY A 170 -10.83 6.98 6.14
C GLY A 170 -9.74 6.30 6.94
N PRO A 171 -9.48 6.70 8.20
CA PRO A 171 -8.49 6.04 9.04
C PRO A 171 -8.70 4.53 9.17
N ASN A 172 -9.95 4.07 9.33
CA ASN A 172 -10.27 2.65 9.50
C ASN A 172 -10.10 1.84 8.21
N SER A 173 -10.57 2.39 7.09
CA SER A 173 -10.64 1.68 5.81
C SER A 173 -9.34 1.77 5.02
N CYS A 174 -8.66 2.92 5.10
CA CYS A 174 -7.56 3.29 4.21
C CYS A 174 -6.20 3.43 4.90
N GLU A 175 -6.18 3.55 6.23
CA GLU A 175 -4.93 3.75 6.98
C GLU A 175 -4.71 2.66 8.04
N GLY A 176 -5.64 1.71 8.17
CA GLY A 176 -5.54 0.61 9.12
C GLY A 176 -5.48 1.04 10.60
N ARG A 177 -6.01 2.23 10.93
CA ARG A 177 -6.00 2.78 12.30
C ARG A 177 -7.39 3.16 12.76
N MET A 178 -7.63 3.04 14.06
CA MET A 178 -8.91 3.43 14.65
C MET A 178 -8.99 4.96 14.80
N ALA A 179 -10.11 5.53 14.37
CA ALA A 179 -10.40 6.93 14.59
C ALA A 179 -10.79 7.21 16.05
N ILE A 180 -10.31 8.34 16.57
CA ILE A 180 -10.67 8.83 17.91
C ILE A 180 -11.62 10.00 17.73
N THR A 181 -12.92 9.75 17.89
CA THR A 181 -13.97 10.74 17.65
C THR A 181 -13.87 11.97 18.54
N SER A 182 -13.30 11.83 19.74
CA SER A 182 -13.04 12.95 20.65
C SER A 182 -12.00 13.95 20.14
N ASN A 183 -11.28 13.65 19.06
CA ASN A 183 -10.35 14.59 18.41
C ASN A 183 -10.97 15.30 17.21
N ILE A 184 -12.20 14.96 16.81
CA ILE A 184 -12.88 15.53 15.65
C ILE A 184 -13.75 16.70 16.11
N TRP A 185 -13.53 17.88 15.56
CA TRP A 185 -14.18 19.10 16.03
C TRP A 185 -15.71 19.02 15.90
N GLU A 186 -16.22 18.53 14.77
CA GLU A 186 -17.64 18.39 14.48
C GLU A 186 -18.32 17.49 15.52
N PHE A 187 -17.67 16.39 15.90
CA PHE A 187 -18.20 15.42 16.87
C PHE A 187 -18.16 15.91 18.32
N ARG A 188 -17.39 16.97 18.60
CA ARG A 188 -17.34 17.61 19.92
C ARG A 188 -18.32 18.76 20.08
N ASN A 189 -18.71 19.40 18.98
CA ASN A 189 -19.40 20.69 19.02
C ASN A 189 -20.78 20.67 18.35
N CYS A 190 -21.12 19.63 17.58
CA CYS A 190 -22.35 19.57 16.80
C CYS A 190 -23.27 18.45 17.29
N GLU A 191 -24.53 18.78 17.60
CA GLU A 191 -25.54 17.79 17.99
C GLU A 191 -25.79 16.76 16.88
N ALA A 192 -25.77 17.20 15.62
CA ALA A 192 -25.94 16.35 14.43
C ALA A 192 -24.95 15.17 14.37
N ALA A 193 -23.81 15.26 15.04
CA ALA A 193 -22.84 14.16 15.10
C ALA A 193 -23.38 12.94 15.86
N THR A 194 -24.33 13.14 16.78
CA THR A 194 -24.97 12.04 17.53
C THR A 194 -25.75 11.12 16.62
N ASP A 195 -26.45 11.67 15.62
CA ASP A 195 -27.27 10.89 14.70
C ASP A 195 -26.44 10.22 13.61
N VAL A 196 -25.38 10.89 13.14
CA VAL A 196 -24.40 10.30 12.23
C VAL A 196 -23.70 9.09 12.87
N LEU A 197 -23.30 9.17 14.14
CA LEU A 197 -22.69 8.02 14.83
C LEU A 197 -23.62 6.81 14.95
N LYS A 198 -24.94 7.02 15.03
CA LYS A 198 -25.91 5.90 15.07
C LYS A 198 -25.96 5.19 13.72
N THR A 199 -25.96 5.92 12.61
CA THR A 199 -25.96 5.33 11.27
C THR A 199 -24.63 4.64 10.94
N THR A 200 -23.48 5.19 11.38
CA THR A 200 -22.17 4.53 11.17
C THR A 200 -22.05 3.22 11.95
N LYS A 201 -22.56 3.16 13.21
CA LYS A 201 -22.54 1.93 14.02
C LYS A 201 -23.38 0.80 13.41
N VAL A 202 -24.55 1.12 12.87
CA VAL A 202 -25.42 0.12 12.21
C VAL A 202 -24.77 -0.46 10.95
N GLY A 203 -23.92 0.31 10.26
CA GLY A 203 -23.15 -0.18 9.11
C GLY A 203 -22.01 -1.16 9.49
N TRP A 204 -21.48 -1.07 10.70
CA TRP A 204 -20.38 -1.94 11.17
C TRP A 204 -20.85 -3.24 11.84
N GLU A 205 -22.10 -3.33 12.26
CA GLU A 205 -22.70 -4.57 12.79
C GLU A 205 -23.25 -5.51 11.69
N MET A 206 -23.18 -5.10 10.41
CA MET A 206 -23.65 -5.87 9.25
C MET A 206 -22.52 -6.45 8.38
N ILE A 207 -21.27 -6.45 8.85
CA ILE A 207 -20.11 -7.13 8.24
C ILE A 207 -19.56 -8.12 9.26
#